data_AF-A0A2H3E1C5-F1
#
_entry.id   AF-A0A2H3E1C5-F1
#
_cell.length_a   1.000
_cell.length_b   1.000
_cell.length_c   1.000
_cell.angle_alpha   90.00
_cell.angle_beta   90.00
_cell.angle_gamma   90.00
#
_symmetry.space_group_name_H-M   'P 1'
#
loop_
_entity.id
_entity.type
_entity.pdbx_description
1 polymer ?
#
loop_
_entity_poly.entity_id
_entity_poly.type
_entity_poly.pdbx_seq_one_letter_code
_entity_poly.pdbx_strand_id
1 'polypeptide(L)'
;MSRSEKGTRRLSSIRTSGEIDGQPVGTRYVNRALLLEAGMHGSIRRGIYSFKETARSVVLSDGYEEFNKDKGNKIRLCGEGGRSKDGKMQVKDQEYTHGNKALQNAMQYGEPVRVTRGYKLDSKYAPRNGFRYDGLYIVIGCYEKRDENGYRIILFKLERLPGQLPIGTQGAFWAYPDFDVPSRTSSLTLPSDWQQISMN
;
A
#
# COMPACT_ATOMS: atom_id res chain seq x y z
N MET A 1 5.85 17.61 -26.95
CA MET A 1 4.70 17.68 -26.02
C MET A 1 4.87 16.69 -24.84
N SER A 2 5.95 16.72 -24.05
CA SER A 2 6.39 15.47 -23.37
C SER A 2 6.85 15.54 -21.90
N ARG A 3 6.53 16.58 -21.12
CA ARG A 3 6.85 16.60 -19.67
C ARG A 3 5.71 17.03 -18.76
N SER A 4 4.78 17.86 -19.22
CA SER A 4 3.67 18.39 -18.39
C SER A 4 2.52 17.39 -18.22
N GLU A 5 2.08 16.70 -19.28
CA GLU A 5 0.93 15.78 -19.21
C GLU A 5 1.19 14.54 -18.35
N LYS A 6 2.41 13.98 -18.40
CA LYS A 6 2.83 12.88 -17.53
C LYS A 6 2.83 13.30 -16.05
N GLY A 7 3.26 14.54 -15.75
CA GLY A 7 3.23 15.09 -14.38
C GLY A 7 1.81 15.32 -13.86
N THR A 8 0.92 15.85 -14.70
CA THR A 8 -0.48 16.12 -14.33
C THR A 8 -1.31 14.85 -14.15
N ARG A 9 -1.17 13.83 -15.02
CA ARG A 9 -1.83 12.52 -14.83
C ARG A 9 -1.33 11.75 -13.59
N ARG A 10 -0.06 11.94 -13.22
CA ARG A 10 0.54 11.35 -12.00
C ARG A 10 -0.06 11.91 -10.71
N LEU A 11 -0.29 13.22 -10.66
CA LEU A 11 -0.90 13.86 -9.50
C LEU A 11 -2.41 13.62 -9.41
N SER A 12 -3.08 13.26 -10.52
CA SER A 12 -4.50 12.88 -10.46
C SER A 12 -4.69 11.45 -9.93
N SER A 13 -3.87 10.48 -10.34
CA SER A 13 -4.06 9.07 -9.94
C SER A 13 -3.93 8.84 -8.43
N ILE A 14 -2.98 9.53 -7.79
CA ILE A 14 -2.75 9.43 -6.35
C ILE A 14 -3.95 9.91 -5.52
N ARG A 15 -4.70 10.87 -6.05
CA ARG A 15 -5.87 11.49 -5.43
C ARG A 15 -7.14 10.64 -5.57
N THR A 16 -7.15 9.70 -6.50
CA THR A 16 -8.29 8.83 -6.81
C THR A 16 -8.50 7.77 -5.71
N SER A 17 -9.75 7.45 -5.38
CA SER A 17 -10.11 6.25 -4.60
C SER A 17 -10.21 5.05 -5.54
N GLY A 18 -9.97 3.85 -5.01
CA GLY A 18 -10.10 2.63 -5.80
C GLY A 18 -8.89 2.38 -6.71
N GLU A 19 -9.15 1.80 -7.88
CA GLU A 19 -8.15 1.33 -8.81
C GLU A 19 -7.38 2.47 -9.50
N ILE A 20 -6.17 2.16 -9.96
CA ILE A 20 -5.36 3.06 -10.76
C ILE A 20 -5.05 2.36 -12.09
N ASP A 21 -5.32 3.06 -13.18
CA ASP A 21 -5.09 2.56 -14.53
C ASP A 21 -3.63 2.11 -14.72
N GLY A 22 -3.44 0.94 -15.33
CA GLY A 22 -2.14 0.30 -15.49
C GLY A 22 -1.49 -0.22 -14.20
N GLN A 23 -2.19 -0.28 -13.07
CA GLN A 23 -1.69 -0.80 -11.80
C GLN A 23 -2.56 -1.96 -11.26
N PRO A 24 -2.61 -3.12 -11.95
CA PRO A 24 -3.40 -4.27 -11.52
C PRO A 24 -2.91 -4.87 -10.19
N VAL A 25 -3.80 -5.61 -9.51
CA VAL A 25 -3.47 -6.35 -8.29
C VAL A 25 -2.32 -7.32 -8.56
N GLY A 26 -1.28 -7.26 -7.72
CA GLY A 26 -0.05 -8.03 -7.88
C GLY A 26 1.13 -7.20 -8.41
N THR A 27 0.89 -5.95 -8.86
CA THR A 27 1.95 -5.05 -9.32
C THR A 27 2.99 -4.83 -8.22
N ARG A 28 4.28 -4.89 -8.60
CA ARG A 28 5.43 -4.83 -7.67
C ARG A 28 6.25 -3.57 -7.88
N TYR A 29 6.79 -3.06 -6.78
CA TYR A 29 7.67 -1.89 -6.76
C TYR A 29 8.91 -2.20 -5.95
N VAL A 30 10.08 -1.81 -6.45
CA VAL A 30 11.34 -2.07 -5.76
C VAL A 30 11.42 -1.30 -4.43
N ASN A 31 10.87 -0.07 -4.40
CA ASN A 31 10.92 0.81 -3.24
C ASN A 31 9.71 1.76 -3.18
N ARG A 32 9.59 2.52 -2.07
CA ARG A 32 8.50 3.48 -1.89
C ARG A 32 8.56 4.68 -2.83
N ALA A 33 9.73 5.02 -3.38
CA ALA A 33 9.84 6.09 -4.38
C ALA A 33 9.15 5.70 -5.69
N LEU A 34 9.34 4.46 -6.16
CA LEU A 34 8.64 3.94 -7.33
C LEU A 34 7.14 3.72 -7.08
N LEU A 35 6.76 3.31 -5.87
CA LEU A 35 5.34 3.24 -5.47
C LEU A 35 4.66 4.63 -5.53
N LEU A 36 5.38 5.67 -5.10
CA LEU A 36 4.92 7.06 -5.17
C LEU A 36 4.88 7.56 -6.62
N GLU A 37 5.91 7.27 -7.41
CA GLU A 37 5.97 7.66 -8.81
C GLU A 37 4.84 7.04 -9.64
N ALA A 38 4.45 5.80 -9.31
CA ALA A 38 3.30 5.11 -9.90
C ALA A 38 1.94 5.67 -9.45
N GLY A 39 1.91 6.57 -8.45
CA GLY A 39 0.68 7.14 -7.90
C GLY A 39 -0.07 6.22 -6.93
N MET A 40 0.50 5.07 -6.55
CA MET A 40 -0.18 4.12 -5.66
C MET A 40 -0.24 4.59 -4.21
N HIS A 41 0.78 5.32 -3.75
CA HIS A 41 0.84 5.86 -2.40
C HIS A 41 1.59 7.19 -2.33
N GLY A 42 0.98 8.20 -1.71
CA GLY A 42 1.50 9.58 -1.72
C GLY A 42 2.46 9.97 -0.63
N SER A 43 3.11 8.99 0.01
CA SER A 43 4.19 9.26 0.95
C SER A 43 5.30 8.24 0.84
N ILE A 44 6.56 8.68 0.94
CA ILE A 44 7.69 7.78 1.09
C ILE A 44 7.91 7.33 2.55
N ARG A 45 7.29 8.02 3.53
CA ARG A 45 7.49 7.78 4.97
C ARG A 45 6.23 7.28 5.69
N ARG A 46 5.09 7.90 5.44
CA ARG A 46 3.85 7.56 6.16
C ARG A 46 3.30 6.24 5.64
N GLY A 47 2.63 5.51 6.53
CA GLY A 47 1.92 4.28 6.18
C GLY A 47 0.52 4.56 5.61
N ILE A 48 -0.09 5.71 5.96
CA ILE A 48 -1.44 6.09 5.54
C ILE A 48 -1.35 7.34 4.68
N TYR A 49 -1.92 7.29 3.48
CA TYR A 49 -2.06 8.44 2.60
C TYR A 49 -3.53 8.82 2.44
N SER A 50 -3.81 10.11 2.54
CA SER A 50 -5.15 10.66 2.45
C SER A 50 -5.22 11.81 1.45
N PHE A 51 -6.40 12.00 0.87
CA PHE A 51 -6.71 13.13 -0.01
C PHE A 51 -8.17 13.55 0.19
N LYS A 52 -8.40 14.86 0.36
CA LYS A 52 -9.70 15.43 0.77
C LYS A 52 -10.28 14.70 1.98
N GLU A 53 -9.46 14.60 3.04
CA GLU A 53 -9.83 14.04 4.35
C GLU A 53 -10.21 12.56 4.39
N THR A 54 -10.12 11.82 3.29
CA THR A 54 -10.38 10.37 3.24
C THR A 54 -9.13 9.60 2.83
N ALA A 55 -8.96 8.39 3.40
CA ALA A 55 -7.82 7.54 3.12
C ALA A 55 -7.92 6.96 1.70
N ARG A 56 -6.82 7.07 0.93
CA ARG A 56 -6.74 6.53 -0.44
C ARG A 56 -5.92 5.26 -0.50
N SER A 57 -4.85 5.18 0.30
CA SER A 57 -4.00 4.00 0.34
C SER A 57 -3.25 3.83 1.66
N VAL A 58 -2.95 2.58 1.97
CA VAL A 58 -2.13 2.17 3.10
C VAL A 58 -0.98 1.27 2.66
N VAL A 59 0.17 1.41 3.32
CA VAL A 59 1.34 0.56 3.16
C VAL A 59 1.59 -0.17 4.47
N LEU A 60 1.48 -1.49 4.42
CA LEU A 60 1.86 -2.40 5.50
C LEU A 60 3.32 -2.80 5.30
N SER A 61 4.19 -2.37 6.19
CA SER A 61 5.63 -2.71 6.17
C SER A 61 6.03 -2.99 7.62
N ASP A 62 6.96 -2.21 8.16
CA ASP A 62 7.56 -2.31 9.47
C ASP A 62 7.06 -1.21 10.43
N GLY A 63 7.25 -1.41 11.73
CA GLY A 63 7.10 -0.39 12.79
C GLY A 63 5.79 -0.44 13.61
N TYR A 64 4.94 -1.43 13.38
CA TYR A 64 3.70 -1.65 14.14
C TYR A 64 3.33 -3.15 14.23
N GLU A 65 4.32 -4.02 14.18
CA GLU A 65 4.17 -5.48 14.15
C GLU A 65 3.38 -6.00 15.36
N GLU A 66 3.58 -5.41 16.53
CA GLU A 66 2.88 -5.79 17.76
C GLU A 66 1.37 -5.47 17.70
N PHE A 67 0.99 -4.48 16.90
CA PHE A 67 -0.39 -4.01 16.75
C PHE A 67 -1.04 -4.36 15.41
N ASN A 68 -0.28 -4.72 14.39
CA ASN A 68 -0.83 -5.19 13.13
C ASN A 68 -1.18 -6.68 13.23
N LYS A 69 -2.22 -7.11 12.53
CA LYS A 69 -2.48 -8.54 12.26
C LYS A 69 -2.94 -8.68 10.83
N ASP A 70 -2.19 -9.42 10.02
CA ASP A 70 -2.50 -9.62 8.61
C ASP A 70 -2.95 -11.06 8.35
N LYS A 71 -4.23 -11.22 8.00
CA LYS A 71 -4.83 -12.50 7.60
C LYS A 71 -5.15 -12.52 6.10
N GLY A 72 -4.43 -11.73 5.30
CA GLY A 72 -4.68 -11.62 3.87
C GLY A 72 -5.92 -10.79 3.61
N ASN A 73 -7.09 -11.43 3.53
CA ASN A 73 -8.36 -10.75 3.24
C ASN A 73 -8.86 -9.88 4.40
N LYS A 74 -8.39 -10.13 5.62
CA LYS A 74 -8.73 -9.35 6.81
C LYS A 74 -7.48 -8.82 7.46
N ILE A 75 -7.46 -7.52 7.72
CA ILE A 75 -6.30 -6.84 8.28
C ILE A 75 -6.76 -6.04 9.49
N ARG A 76 -6.04 -6.20 10.59
CA ARG A 76 -6.06 -5.23 11.68
C ARG A 76 -4.87 -4.32 11.49
N LEU A 77 -5.15 -3.06 11.17
CA LEU A 77 -4.15 -2.01 10.95
C LEU A 77 -4.08 -1.13 12.20
N CYS A 78 -2.86 -0.89 12.68
CA CYS A 78 -2.58 0.14 13.67
C CYS A 78 -2.62 1.53 13.05
N GLY A 79 -3.27 2.47 13.73
CA GLY A 79 -3.21 3.88 13.41
C GLY A 79 -1.79 4.43 13.51
N GLU A 80 -1.58 5.61 12.95
CA GLU A 80 -0.32 6.33 13.03
C GLU A 80 -0.24 7.22 14.29
N GLY A 81 0.99 7.59 14.66
CA GLY A 81 1.26 8.58 15.70
C GLY A 81 1.63 7.98 17.06
N GLY A 82 2.16 8.86 17.92
CA GLY A 82 2.57 8.55 19.30
C GLY A 82 3.74 7.58 19.43
N ARG A 83 4.54 7.39 18.37
CA ARG A 83 5.76 6.58 18.39
C ARG A 83 6.99 7.37 18.84
N SER A 84 7.95 6.67 19.43
CA SER A 84 9.31 7.14 19.71
C SER A 84 10.03 7.56 18.43
N LYS A 85 11.13 8.31 18.57
CA LYS A 85 11.94 8.79 17.41
C LYS A 85 12.50 7.65 16.56
N ASP A 86 12.78 6.50 17.17
CA ASP A 86 13.24 5.28 16.49
C ASP A 86 12.10 4.41 15.95
N GLY A 87 10.84 4.80 16.21
CA GLY A 87 9.63 4.13 15.72
C GLY A 87 9.27 2.83 16.43
N LYS A 88 10.02 2.43 17.47
CA LYS A 88 9.89 1.09 18.08
C LYS A 88 8.86 1.01 19.19
N MET A 89 8.60 2.10 19.91
CA MET A 89 7.75 2.09 21.10
C MET A 89 6.65 3.13 21.00
N GLN A 90 5.50 2.85 21.59
CA GLN A 90 4.49 3.87 21.82
C GLN A 90 4.90 4.70 23.05
N VAL A 91 4.87 6.02 22.93
CA VAL A 91 5.28 6.99 23.97
C VAL A 91 4.23 8.07 24.22
N LYS A 92 3.13 8.07 23.46
CA LYS A 92 2.00 8.99 23.61
C LYS A 92 0.73 8.32 23.07
N ASP A 93 -0.43 8.70 23.59
CA ASP A 93 -1.72 8.35 23.00
C ASP A 93 -1.81 8.73 21.51
N GLN A 94 -2.35 7.81 20.71
CA GLN A 94 -2.80 8.12 19.36
C GLN A 94 -4.08 8.95 19.39
N GLU A 95 -4.31 9.74 18.35
CA GLU A 95 -5.46 10.62 18.22
C GLU A 95 -6.13 10.40 16.86
N TYR A 96 -7.44 10.66 16.74
CA TYR A 96 -8.14 10.66 15.45
C TYR A 96 -7.83 11.95 14.67
N THR A 97 -6.57 12.09 14.29
CA THR A 97 -6.05 13.18 13.46
C THR A 97 -5.39 12.59 12.22
N HIS A 98 -5.16 13.43 11.21
CA HIS A 98 -4.42 13.07 9.99
C HIS A 98 -4.87 11.73 9.36
N GLY A 99 -4.00 10.72 9.28
CA GLY A 99 -4.28 9.43 8.67
C GLY A 99 -5.34 8.63 9.42
N ASN A 100 -5.37 8.74 10.76
CA ASN A 100 -6.37 8.06 11.57
C ASN A 100 -7.77 8.63 11.32
N LYS A 101 -7.88 9.96 11.25
CA LYS A 101 -9.14 10.61 10.85
C LYS A 101 -9.55 10.22 9.43
N ALA A 102 -8.59 10.15 8.52
CA ALA A 102 -8.85 9.79 7.14
C ALA A 102 -9.36 8.34 6.97
N LEU A 103 -8.85 7.39 7.76
CA LEU A 103 -9.37 6.01 7.78
C LEU A 103 -10.77 5.95 8.40
N GLN A 104 -11.05 6.76 9.43
CA GLN A 104 -12.40 6.88 9.99
C GLN A 104 -13.39 7.44 8.96
N ASN A 105 -12.97 8.44 8.18
CA ASN A 105 -13.79 8.99 7.11
C ASN A 105 -14.00 7.97 5.98
N ALA A 106 -12.95 7.26 5.55
CA ALA A 106 -13.08 6.19 4.55
C ALA A 106 -14.04 5.09 5.01
N MET A 107 -14.03 4.75 6.30
CA MET A 107 -15.00 3.84 6.92
C MET A 107 -16.43 4.39 6.81
N GLN A 108 -16.64 5.64 7.20
CA GLN A 108 -17.97 6.27 7.20
C GLN A 108 -18.57 6.36 5.79
N TYR A 109 -17.74 6.62 4.78
CA TYR A 109 -18.17 6.75 3.39
C TYR A 109 -18.10 5.45 2.59
N GLY A 110 -17.64 4.35 3.19
CA GLY A 110 -17.45 3.07 2.51
C GLY A 110 -16.44 3.13 1.36
N GLU A 111 -15.48 4.06 1.41
CA GLU A 111 -14.54 4.27 0.32
C GLU A 111 -13.46 3.17 0.28
N PRO A 112 -13.12 2.67 -0.92
CA PRO A 112 -12.07 1.69 -1.08
C PRO A 112 -10.68 2.29 -0.87
N VAL A 113 -9.89 1.59 -0.05
CA VAL A 113 -8.50 1.90 0.30
C VAL A 113 -7.58 0.89 -0.38
N ARG A 114 -6.61 1.37 -1.16
CA ARG A 114 -5.57 0.50 -1.74
C ARG A 114 -4.63 -0.01 -0.65
N VAL A 115 -4.38 -1.31 -0.61
CA VAL A 115 -3.42 -1.93 0.32
C VAL A 115 -2.18 -2.39 -0.43
N THR A 116 -1.02 -1.95 0.03
CA THR A 116 0.29 -2.41 -0.44
C THR A 116 1.04 -3.08 0.70
N ARG A 117 1.58 -4.28 0.47
CA ARG A 117 2.44 -4.98 1.45
C ARG A 117 3.91 -4.81 1.07
N GLY A 118 4.74 -4.47 2.04
CA GLY A 118 6.20 -4.38 1.94
C GLY A 118 6.89 -5.62 2.47
N TYR A 119 8.10 -5.89 1.98
CA TYR A 119 8.86 -7.10 2.31
C TYR A 119 9.31 -7.23 3.77
N LYS A 120 9.32 -6.12 4.51
CA LYS A 120 9.65 -6.11 5.94
C LYS A 120 8.46 -6.40 6.84
N LEU A 121 7.26 -6.50 6.28
CA LEU A 121 6.08 -6.86 7.04
C LEU A 121 6.22 -8.28 7.57
N ASP A 122 6.09 -8.46 8.89
CA ASP A 122 6.03 -9.78 9.52
C ASP A 122 4.68 -10.45 9.22
N SER A 123 4.57 -11.03 8.03
CA SER A 123 3.37 -11.66 7.51
C SER A 123 3.71 -12.63 6.39
N LYS A 124 3.06 -13.81 6.38
CA LYS A 124 3.16 -14.76 5.26
C LYS A 124 2.63 -14.22 3.92
N TYR A 125 1.87 -13.12 3.95
CA TYR A 125 1.36 -12.44 2.77
C TYR A 125 2.33 -11.38 2.25
N ALA A 126 3.39 -11.05 3.00
CA ALA A 126 4.40 -10.11 2.55
C ALA A 126 5.14 -10.64 1.32
N PRO A 127 5.51 -9.78 0.36
CA PRO A 127 6.38 -10.18 -0.73
C PRO A 127 7.81 -10.45 -0.22
N ARG A 128 8.55 -11.34 -0.89
CA ARG A 128 9.97 -11.60 -0.54
C ARG A 128 10.87 -10.37 -0.68
N ASN A 129 10.52 -9.43 -1.55
CA ASN A 129 11.27 -8.22 -1.82
C ASN A 129 10.33 -7.08 -2.25
N GLY A 130 10.78 -5.84 -2.01
CA GLY A 130 10.07 -4.63 -2.42
C GLY A 130 8.67 -4.51 -1.82
N PHE A 131 7.74 -4.00 -2.62
CA PHE A 131 6.36 -3.74 -2.28
C PHE A 131 5.44 -4.36 -3.33
N ARG A 132 4.27 -4.84 -2.92
CA ARG A 132 3.26 -5.41 -3.83
C ARG A 132 1.89 -4.82 -3.53
N TYR A 133 1.20 -4.32 -4.55
CA TYR A 133 -0.19 -3.89 -4.44
C TYR A 133 -1.09 -5.12 -4.36
N ASP A 134 -1.84 -5.29 -3.28
CA ASP A 134 -2.67 -6.48 -3.01
C ASP A 134 -4.18 -6.21 -3.12
N GLY A 135 -4.53 -5.06 -3.70
CA GLY A 135 -5.91 -4.71 -4.04
C GLY A 135 -6.58 -3.73 -3.08
N LEU A 136 -7.88 -3.61 -3.26
CA LEU A 136 -8.78 -2.73 -2.56
C LEU A 136 -9.41 -3.42 -1.35
N TYR A 137 -9.46 -2.66 -0.26
CA TYR A 137 -10.08 -3.03 0.99
C TYR A 137 -11.02 -1.91 1.43
N ILE A 138 -12.01 -2.25 2.23
CA ILE A 138 -12.85 -1.28 2.95
C ILE A 138 -12.54 -1.34 4.43
N VAL A 139 -12.68 -0.21 5.12
CA VAL A 139 -12.59 -0.17 6.58
C VAL A 139 -13.98 -0.53 7.13
N ILE A 140 -14.07 -1.64 7.85
CA ILE A 140 -15.34 -2.17 8.37
C ILE A 140 -15.57 -1.84 9.86
N GLY A 141 -14.59 -1.22 10.50
CA GLY A 141 -14.69 -0.81 11.90
C GLY A 141 -13.39 -0.26 12.44
N CYS A 142 -13.48 0.53 13.51
CA CYS A 142 -12.34 0.97 14.31
C CYS A 142 -12.62 0.77 15.80
N TYR A 143 -11.58 0.60 16.59
CA TYR A 143 -11.67 0.48 18.05
C TYR A 143 -10.35 0.86 18.70
N GLU A 144 -10.37 1.09 20.00
CA GLU A 144 -9.21 1.51 20.78
C GLU A 144 -8.74 0.39 21.71
N LYS A 145 -7.44 0.37 21.99
CA LYS A 145 -6.82 -0.48 23.01
C LYS A 145 -5.77 0.35 23.75
N ARG A 146 -5.47 0.00 25.01
CA ARG A 146 -4.23 0.46 25.67
C ARG A 146 -3.10 -0.54 25.43
N ASP A 147 -1.90 -0.03 25.16
CA ASP A 147 -0.69 -0.86 25.14
C ASP A 147 -0.22 -1.21 26.57
N GLU A 148 0.92 -1.88 26.67
CA GLU A 148 1.51 -2.26 27.96
C GLU A 148 1.94 -1.05 28.82
N ASN A 149 2.20 0.10 28.20
CA ASN A 149 2.56 1.35 28.86
C ASN A 149 1.33 2.24 29.14
N GLY A 150 0.13 1.75 28.85
CA GLY A 150 -1.13 2.45 29.08
C GLY A 150 -1.50 3.46 27.99
N TYR A 151 -0.72 3.62 26.92
CA TYR A 151 -1.02 4.54 25.83
C TYR A 151 -2.14 4.01 24.93
N ARG A 152 -3.04 4.92 24.51
CA ARG A 152 -4.12 4.62 23.58
C ARG A 152 -3.57 4.33 22.18
N ILE A 153 -3.96 3.18 21.64
CA ILE A 153 -3.74 2.72 20.27
C ILE A 153 -5.07 2.64 19.54
N ILE A 154 -5.15 3.25 18.36
CA ILE A 154 -6.32 3.16 17.48
C ILE A 154 -6.09 2.02 16.49
N LEU A 155 -7.06 1.12 16.37
CA LEU A 155 -7.00 -0.06 15.50
C LEU A 155 -8.15 -0.03 14.50
N PHE A 156 -7.83 -0.26 13.24
CA PHE A 156 -8.78 -0.33 12.13
C PHE A 156 -8.89 -1.76 11.61
N LYS A 157 -10.11 -2.20 11.33
CA LYS A 157 -10.42 -3.48 10.69
C LYS A 157 -10.65 -3.23 9.21
N LEU A 158 -9.83 -3.81 8.36
CA LEU A 158 -9.97 -3.75 6.91
C LEU A 158 -10.39 -5.12 6.37
N GLU A 159 -11.30 -5.12 5.41
CA GLU A 159 -11.76 -6.31 4.70
C GLU A 159 -11.62 -6.12 3.19
N ARG A 160 -11.06 -7.12 2.52
CA ARG A 160 -10.79 -7.08 1.09
C ARG A 160 -12.08 -7.13 0.29
N LEU A 161 -12.18 -6.30 -0.74
CA LEU A 161 -13.29 -6.38 -1.68
C LEU A 161 -13.24 -7.68 -2.50
N PRO A 162 -14.40 -8.30 -2.80
CA PRO A 162 -14.46 -9.50 -3.64
C PRO A 162 -14.13 -9.18 -5.11
N GLY A 163 -13.98 -10.22 -5.94
CA GLY A 163 -13.82 -10.06 -7.40
C GLY A 163 -12.44 -9.62 -7.88
N GLN A 164 -11.46 -9.55 -6.99
CA GLN A 164 -10.07 -9.21 -7.32
C GLN A 164 -9.19 -10.47 -7.35
N LEU A 165 -8.09 -10.44 -8.11
CA LEU A 165 -7.08 -11.50 -8.16
C LEU A 165 -6.67 -11.98 -6.76
N PRO A 166 -6.32 -13.27 -6.57
CA PRO A 166 -5.94 -13.80 -5.27
C PRO A 166 -4.71 -13.08 -4.68
N ILE A 167 -4.65 -12.99 -3.35
CA ILE A 167 -3.50 -12.39 -2.66
C ILE A 167 -2.29 -13.33 -2.80
N GLY A 168 -1.16 -12.79 -3.25
CA GLY A 168 0.09 -13.54 -3.29
C GLY A 168 0.62 -13.86 -1.89
N THR A 169 1.21 -15.04 -1.71
CA THR A 169 1.90 -15.44 -0.47
C THR A 169 3.41 -15.51 -0.68
N GLN A 170 4.17 -15.45 0.42
CA GLN A 170 5.63 -15.59 0.38
C GLN A 170 6.01 -16.97 -0.17
N GLY A 171 6.77 -17.00 -1.27
CA GLY A 171 7.19 -18.25 -1.93
C GLY A 171 6.33 -18.68 -3.11
N ALA A 172 5.10 -18.17 -3.25
CA ALA A 172 4.34 -18.32 -4.48
C ALA A 172 4.86 -17.29 -5.50
N PHE A 173 5.63 -17.75 -6.48
CA PHE A 173 6.02 -16.94 -7.62
C PHE A 173 4.77 -16.70 -8.47
N TRP A 174 3.98 -15.68 -8.11
CA TRP A 174 2.84 -15.28 -8.92
C TRP A 174 3.38 -14.57 -10.15
N ALA A 175 3.62 -15.32 -11.23
CA ALA A 175 3.56 -14.78 -12.56
C ALA A 175 2.08 -14.48 -12.84
N TYR A 176 1.77 -13.32 -13.42
CA TYR A 176 0.46 -13.15 -14.04
C TYR A 176 0.25 -14.32 -15.01
N PRO A 177 -0.93 -14.97 -15.04
CA PRO A 177 -1.24 -15.82 -16.18
C PRO A 177 -1.08 -14.96 -17.44
N ASP A 178 -0.35 -15.45 -18.45
CA ASP A 178 0.02 -14.68 -19.64
C ASP A 178 -1.19 -14.00 -20.33
N PHE A 179 -2.39 -14.50 -20.08
CA PHE A 179 -3.66 -14.01 -20.62
C PHE A 179 -4.16 -12.68 -19.99
N ASP A 180 -3.74 -12.34 -18.76
CA ASP A 180 -4.18 -11.14 -18.03
C ASP A 180 -3.12 -10.02 -18.02
N VAL A 181 -2.01 -10.20 -18.74
CA VAL A 181 -1.02 -9.13 -18.95
C VAL A 181 -1.68 -8.09 -19.87
N PRO A 182 -1.78 -6.81 -19.48
CA PRO A 182 -2.24 -5.77 -20.39
C PRO A 182 -1.39 -5.87 -21.65
N SER A 183 -2.05 -6.09 -22.78
CA SER A 183 -1.40 -6.33 -24.08
C SER A 183 -0.27 -5.34 -24.24
N ARG A 184 0.96 -5.89 -24.25
CA ARG A 184 2.23 -5.17 -24.24
C ARG A 184 2.13 -4.01 -25.24
N THR A 185 1.99 -2.78 -24.74
CA THR A 185 2.07 -1.59 -25.57
C THR A 185 3.37 -1.66 -26.36
N SER A 186 3.22 -1.55 -27.67
CA SER A 186 4.18 -1.77 -28.76
C SER A 186 5.66 -1.85 -28.37
N SER A 187 6.28 -2.94 -28.80
CA SER A 187 7.73 -3.16 -28.92
C SER A 187 8.55 -1.87 -29.01
N LEU A 188 9.07 -1.42 -27.88
CA LEU A 188 10.26 -0.58 -27.87
C LEU A 188 11.44 -1.52 -28.12
N THR A 189 11.89 -1.58 -29.36
CA THR A 189 13.18 -2.17 -29.71
C THR A 189 14.26 -1.42 -28.93
N LEU A 190 14.96 -2.12 -28.05
CA LEU A 190 16.13 -1.56 -27.38
C LEU A 190 17.22 -1.28 -28.43
N PRO A 191 17.98 -0.17 -28.30
CA PRO A 191 19.13 0.10 -29.16
C PRO A 191 20.14 -1.04 -29.11
N SER A 192 20.75 -1.34 -30.26
CA SER A 192 21.75 -2.39 -30.50
C SER A 192 22.90 -2.45 -29.49
N ASP A 193 23.16 -1.35 -28.81
CA ASP A 193 24.38 -1.08 -28.06
C ASP A 193 24.38 -1.75 -26.68
N TRP A 194 23.26 -2.38 -26.28
CA TRP A 194 23.09 -3.06 -24.99
C TRP A 194 23.14 -4.60 -25.07
N GLN A 195 23.35 -5.20 -26.25
CA GLN A 195 23.38 -6.66 -26.41
C GLN A 195 24.71 -7.33 -26.07
N GLN A 196 25.78 -6.57 -25.76
CA GLN A 196 27.13 -7.13 -25.68
C GLN A 196 27.72 -7.29 -24.26
N ILE A 197 26.97 -7.02 -23.19
CA ILE A 197 27.51 -7.02 -21.81
C ILE A 197 27.21 -8.31 -21.01
N SER A 198 26.57 -9.33 -21.60
CA SER A 198 26.21 -10.57 -20.89
C SER A 198 27.01 -11.82 -21.30
N MET A 199 28.25 -11.68 -21.77
CA MET A 199 29.18 -12.80 -21.90
C MET A 199 30.59 -12.36 -21.47
N ASN A 200 30.83 -12.39 -20.16
CA ASN A 200 32.09 -12.77 -19.51
C ASN A 200 31.84 -12.99 -18.02
#